data_AF-A0A7L0H818-F1
#
_entry.id   AF-A0A7L0H818-F1
#
_cell.length_a   1.000
_cell.length_b   1.000
_cell.length_c   1.000
_cell.angle_alpha   90.00
_cell.angle_beta   90.00
_cell.angle_gamma   90.00
#
_symmetry.space_group_name_H-M   'P 1'
#
loop_
_entity.id
_entity.type
_entity.pdbx_description
1 polymer ?
#
loop_
_entity_poly.entity_id
_entity_poly.type
_entity_poly.pdbx_seq_one_letter_code
_entity_poly.pdbx_strand_id
1 'polypeptide(L)'
;FIEDNDVGTIAPTALRGLRGLLYLSLANNRLETLPRGLFQGLETLTQLDLRGNPFQCDCRLRWLVTWLSSATPPAESGRCRGPPHRQGTPLAQLQPRDFHCLVSELRPFQSLPFSSLAAEPFALGGHPGVALAQPFAGACALLEWDQLAGRFRAPTIINGSSPVACHPLQLGGALVVVVAQLGGGSAVWRRAGGPGSRFVRLQALGSGRLRRPHAVASARLGGHWYLGVADSSKGGTSTLFRWGGRGFYPHQALRPWHRDTHLEFLELGGRPALVVCSGTRRPLVYRWSGAAFAPHTDIPHVPDVYAAKHFRLRGHVFLCLTRFLGDAKVMRWEGSMFREVQQVPARGSMVFQPLALAGQRYVILGNDYAPSRVYRLGPGGHLEPTQELLAPTPRAFAPLSLGHRHFLVASSFKGATQIYRHVTVDLGS
;
A
#
# COMPACT_ATOMS: atom_id res chain seq x y z
N PHE A 1 -34.94 -37.83 2.93
CA PHE A 1 -35.54 -36.50 3.10
C PHE A 1 -35.10 -35.97 4.45
N ILE A 2 -34.51 -34.77 4.49
CA ILE A 2 -34.13 -34.04 5.71
C ILE A 2 -34.72 -32.64 5.53
N GLU A 3 -36.03 -32.51 5.75
CA GLU A 3 -36.81 -31.31 5.45
C GLU A 3 -37.43 -30.71 6.71
N ASP A 4 -37.66 -29.39 6.71
CA ASP A 4 -38.36 -28.67 7.79
C ASP A 4 -37.72 -28.82 9.18
N ASN A 5 -36.39 -28.67 9.25
CA ASN A 5 -35.63 -28.68 10.51
C ASN A 5 -34.80 -27.40 10.68
N ASP A 6 -34.17 -27.25 11.84
CA ASP A 6 -33.29 -26.12 12.16
C ASP A 6 -31.81 -26.42 11.88
N VAL A 7 -31.51 -27.27 10.89
CA VAL A 7 -30.12 -27.63 10.54
C VAL A 7 -29.41 -26.44 9.90
N GLY A 8 -28.42 -25.89 10.60
CA GLY A 8 -27.58 -24.79 10.10
C GLY A 8 -26.25 -25.23 9.47
N THR A 9 -25.75 -26.42 9.83
CA THR A 9 -24.46 -26.94 9.35
C THR A 9 -24.55 -28.44 9.10
N ILE A 10 -23.79 -28.90 8.11
CA ILE A 10 -23.64 -30.32 7.76
C ILE A 10 -22.14 -30.60 7.70
N ALA A 11 -21.70 -31.77 8.15
CA ALA A 11 -20.31 -32.17 8.05
C ALA A 11 -19.96 -32.55 6.60
N PRO A 12 -18.74 -32.26 6.09
CA PRO A 12 -18.35 -32.59 4.71
C PRO A 12 -18.50 -34.08 4.35
N THR A 13 -18.37 -34.96 5.34
CA THR A 13 -18.46 -36.42 5.17
C THR A 13 -19.84 -37.00 5.52
N ALA A 14 -20.84 -36.17 5.81
CA ALA A 14 -22.14 -36.64 6.31
C ALA A 14 -22.87 -37.59 5.35
N LEU A 15 -22.66 -37.43 4.04
CA LEU A 15 -23.27 -38.29 3.00
C LEU A 15 -22.28 -39.29 2.38
N ARG A 16 -21.09 -39.43 2.97
CA ARG A 16 -20.05 -40.29 2.43
C ARG A 16 -20.50 -41.75 2.45
N GLY A 17 -20.36 -42.43 1.30
CA GLY A 17 -20.71 -43.85 1.16
C GLY A 17 -22.13 -44.13 0.67
N LEU A 18 -22.99 -43.11 0.55
CA LEU A 18 -24.36 -43.24 0.04
C LEU A 18 -24.41 -43.35 -1.49
N ARG A 19 -23.72 -44.34 -2.07
CA ARG A 19 -23.54 -44.49 -3.53
C ARG A 19 -24.82 -44.79 -4.30
N GLY A 20 -25.85 -45.33 -3.64
CA GLY A 20 -27.15 -45.64 -4.23
C GLY A 20 -28.23 -44.59 -3.96
N LEU A 21 -27.85 -43.40 -3.47
CA LEU A 21 -28.80 -42.34 -3.17
C LEU A 21 -29.36 -41.76 -4.47
N LEU A 22 -30.67 -41.86 -4.67
CA LEU A 22 -31.39 -41.35 -5.86
C LEU A 22 -32.00 -39.96 -5.62
N TYR A 23 -32.56 -39.76 -4.43
CA TYR A 23 -33.30 -38.55 -4.05
C TYR A 23 -32.73 -38.00 -2.74
N LEU A 24 -32.28 -36.74 -2.78
CA LEU A 24 -31.84 -36.01 -1.61
C LEU A 24 -32.65 -34.72 -1.51
N SER A 25 -33.31 -34.54 -0.37
CA SER A 25 -33.90 -33.25 -0.03
C SER A 25 -33.32 -32.74 1.27
N LEU A 26 -32.88 -31.48 1.22
CA LEU A 26 -32.44 -30.64 2.33
C LEU A 26 -33.32 -29.39 2.43
N ALA A 27 -34.55 -29.44 1.89
CA ALA A 27 -35.45 -28.30 1.82
C ALA A 27 -35.84 -27.74 3.20
N ASN A 28 -36.14 -26.44 3.26
CA ASN A 28 -36.66 -25.74 4.43
C ASN A 28 -35.82 -25.96 5.71
N ASN A 29 -34.50 -25.94 5.57
CA ASN A 29 -33.58 -25.88 6.70
C ASN A 29 -33.03 -24.46 6.88
N ARG A 30 -32.03 -24.30 7.76
CA ARG A 30 -31.33 -23.03 7.99
C ARG A 30 -29.94 -23.01 7.36
N LEU A 31 -29.76 -23.71 6.24
CA LEU A 31 -28.45 -23.84 5.60
C LEU A 31 -28.07 -22.54 4.90
N GLU A 32 -27.12 -21.81 5.46
CA GLU A 32 -26.51 -20.66 4.82
C GLU A 32 -25.49 -21.07 3.74
N THR A 33 -24.92 -22.26 3.85
CA THR A 33 -23.97 -22.82 2.89
C THR A 33 -23.96 -24.35 2.99
N LEU A 34 -23.30 -25.01 2.05
CA LEU A 34 -23.03 -26.45 2.11
C LEU A 34 -21.52 -26.68 2.05
N PRO A 35 -20.97 -27.61 2.86
CA PRO A 35 -19.55 -27.91 2.84
C PRO A 35 -19.13 -28.48 1.50
N ARG A 36 -17.98 -28.06 0.99
CA ARG A 36 -17.41 -28.59 -0.24
C ARG A 36 -17.20 -30.10 -0.12
N GLY A 37 -17.54 -30.82 -1.19
CA GLY A 37 -17.40 -32.28 -1.24
C GLY A 37 -18.54 -33.05 -0.58
N LEU A 38 -19.59 -32.38 -0.06
CA LEU A 38 -20.76 -33.06 0.51
C LEU A 38 -21.38 -34.09 -0.44
N PHE A 39 -21.39 -33.80 -1.74
CA PHE A 39 -21.95 -34.66 -2.79
C PHE A 39 -20.92 -35.56 -3.46
N GLN A 40 -19.69 -35.64 -2.92
CA GLN A 40 -18.64 -36.47 -3.47
C GLN A 40 -19.00 -37.96 -3.35
N GLY A 41 -19.07 -38.66 -4.48
CA GLY A 41 -19.41 -40.09 -4.54
C GLY A 41 -20.91 -40.40 -4.57
N LEU A 42 -21.77 -39.37 -4.73
CA LEU A 42 -23.21 -39.54 -4.95
C LEU A 42 -23.52 -39.70 -6.45
N GLU A 43 -23.00 -40.75 -7.07
CA GLU A 43 -23.03 -40.96 -8.53
C GLU A 43 -24.44 -41.22 -9.08
N THR A 44 -25.34 -41.76 -8.27
CA THR A 44 -26.72 -42.10 -8.68
C THR A 44 -27.73 -40.99 -8.41
N LEU A 45 -27.30 -39.83 -7.90
CA LEU A 45 -28.24 -38.79 -7.44
C LEU A 45 -28.97 -38.15 -8.63
N THR A 46 -30.29 -38.36 -8.70
CA THR A 46 -31.15 -37.86 -9.79
C THR A 46 -32.04 -36.69 -9.38
N GLN A 47 -32.27 -36.45 -8.09
CA GLN A 47 -33.04 -35.29 -7.64
C GLN A 47 -32.43 -34.68 -6.39
N LEU A 48 -32.33 -33.34 -6.41
CA LEU A 48 -31.84 -32.53 -5.31
C LEU A 48 -32.80 -31.38 -5.05
N ASP A 49 -33.30 -31.29 -3.81
CA ASP A 49 -34.13 -30.18 -3.35
C ASP A 49 -33.42 -29.40 -2.23
N LEU A 50 -33.18 -28.11 -2.50
CA LEU A 50 -32.51 -27.17 -1.59
C LEU A 50 -33.39 -25.95 -1.27
N ARG A 51 -34.68 -25.95 -1.65
CA ARG A 51 -35.55 -24.78 -1.47
C ARG A 51 -35.69 -24.38 0.00
N GLY A 52 -36.10 -23.14 0.26
CA GLY A 52 -36.35 -22.66 1.63
C GLY A 52 -35.11 -22.41 2.50
N ASN A 53 -33.90 -22.64 2.00
CA ASN A 53 -32.66 -22.37 2.73
C ASN A 53 -32.12 -20.93 2.52
N PRO A 54 -31.57 -20.27 3.54
CA PRO A 54 -31.08 -18.90 3.47
C PRO A 54 -29.64 -18.79 2.90
N PHE A 55 -29.41 -19.27 1.68
CA PHE A 55 -28.05 -19.37 1.12
C PHE A 55 -27.32 -18.03 1.00
N GLN A 56 -26.09 -17.99 1.51
CA GLN A 56 -25.12 -16.92 1.28
C GLN A 56 -24.34 -17.25 0.00
N CYS A 57 -24.72 -16.59 -1.10
CA CYS A 57 -24.11 -16.74 -2.41
C CYS A 57 -22.78 -15.99 -2.52
N ASP A 58 -21.87 -16.34 -1.61
CA ASP A 58 -20.48 -15.93 -1.61
C ASP A 58 -19.57 -17.06 -2.13
N CYS A 59 -18.26 -16.87 -2.00
CA CYS A 59 -17.27 -17.83 -2.51
C CYS A 59 -17.35 -19.23 -1.93
N ARG A 60 -17.88 -19.39 -0.70
CA ARG A 60 -18.06 -20.71 -0.09
C ARG A 60 -19.10 -21.54 -0.84
N LEU A 61 -20.04 -20.90 -1.54
CA LEU A 61 -21.10 -21.57 -2.30
C LEU A 61 -20.75 -21.78 -3.78
N ARG A 62 -19.61 -21.27 -4.27
CA ARG A 62 -19.19 -21.39 -5.68
C ARG A 62 -19.11 -22.84 -6.14
N TRP A 63 -18.66 -23.76 -5.29
CA TRP A 63 -18.57 -25.18 -5.62
C TRP A 63 -19.94 -25.79 -5.88
N LEU A 64 -20.97 -25.38 -5.13
CA LEU A 64 -22.34 -25.88 -5.27
C LEU A 64 -22.92 -25.42 -6.60
N VAL A 65 -22.73 -24.15 -6.97
CA VAL A 65 -23.12 -23.63 -8.29
C VAL A 65 -22.38 -24.36 -9.41
N THR A 66 -21.11 -24.67 -9.22
CA THR A 66 -20.32 -25.48 -10.17
C THR A 66 -20.91 -26.88 -10.33
N TRP A 67 -21.25 -27.53 -9.22
CA TRP A 67 -21.87 -28.86 -9.21
C TRP A 67 -23.24 -28.85 -9.90
N LEU A 68 -24.10 -27.87 -9.57
CA LEU A 68 -25.42 -27.68 -10.19
C LEU A 68 -25.33 -27.44 -11.70
N SER A 69 -24.28 -26.74 -12.16
CA SER A 69 -24.08 -26.50 -13.61
C SER A 69 -23.66 -27.75 -14.37
N SER A 70 -23.03 -28.72 -13.69
CA SER A 70 -22.56 -29.97 -14.28
C SER A 70 -23.52 -31.14 -14.11
N ALA A 71 -24.46 -31.05 -13.16
CA ALA A 71 -25.41 -32.11 -12.86
C ALA A 71 -26.59 -32.06 -13.84
N THR A 72 -26.90 -33.20 -14.47
CA THR A 72 -28.04 -33.41 -15.37
C THR A 72 -29.29 -33.96 -14.65
N PRO A 73 -29.80 -33.28 -13.61
CA PRO A 73 -31.26 -33.30 -13.38
C PRO A 73 -31.88 -31.94 -13.02
N PRO A 74 -33.22 -31.82 -12.99
CA PRO A 74 -33.90 -30.63 -12.49
C PRO A 74 -33.70 -30.52 -10.96
N ALA A 75 -32.73 -29.70 -10.56
CA ALA A 75 -32.53 -29.35 -9.16
C ALA A 75 -33.43 -28.16 -8.78
N GLU A 76 -34.27 -28.31 -7.76
CA GLU A 76 -34.88 -27.17 -7.08
C GLU A 76 -33.82 -26.50 -6.20
N SER A 77 -32.95 -25.73 -6.85
CA SER A 77 -31.67 -25.30 -6.30
C SER A 77 -31.77 -24.27 -5.17
N GLY A 78 -32.96 -23.79 -4.82
CA GLY A 78 -33.12 -22.67 -3.90
C GLY A 78 -32.67 -21.31 -4.47
N ARG A 79 -32.64 -20.28 -3.61
CA ARG A 79 -32.35 -18.88 -3.96
C ARG A 79 -31.37 -18.27 -2.96
N CYS A 80 -30.63 -17.27 -3.41
CA CYS A 80 -29.74 -16.49 -2.55
C CYS A 80 -30.53 -15.66 -1.54
N ARG A 81 -30.13 -15.69 -0.27
CA ARG A 81 -30.53 -14.73 0.75
C ARG A 81 -29.57 -13.55 0.84
N GLY A 82 -28.29 -13.77 0.57
CA GLY A 82 -27.26 -12.74 0.50
C GLY A 82 -26.16 -13.11 -0.51
N PRO A 83 -25.21 -12.21 -0.81
CA PRO A 83 -25.15 -10.80 -0.39
C PRO A 83 -26.28 -9.94 -1.02
N PRO A 84 -26.51 -8.68 -0.56
CA PRO A 84 -27.66 -7.86 -0.98
C PRO A 84 -27.84 -7.71 -2.50
N HIS A 85 -26.73 -7.61 -3.25
CA HIS A 85 -26.75 -7.50 -4.70
C HIS A 85 -27.13 -8.80 -5.44
N ARG A 86 -27.26 -9.93 -4.73
CA ARG A 86 -27.69 -11.23 -5.26
C ARG A 86 -28.96 -11.76 -4.62
N GLN A 87 -29.52 -11.05 -3.65
CA GLN A 87 -30.69 -11.50 -2.92
C GLN A 87 -31.85 -11.82 -3.86
N GLY A 88 -32.48 -12.98 -3.69
CA GLY A 88 -33.59 -13.48 -4.52
C GLY A 88 -33.16 -14.23 -5.80
N THR A 89 -31.88 -14.15 -6.20
CA THR A 89 -31.37 -14.82 -7.40
C THR A 89 -31.41 -16.35 -7.23
N PRO A 90 -32.02 -17.11 -8.15
CA PRO A 90 -31.98 -18.58 -8.13
C PRO A 90 -30.54 -19.11 -8.27
N LEU A 91 -30.19 -20.14 -7.49
CA LEU A 91 -28.83 -20.72 -7.56
C LEU A 91 -28.51 -21.29 -8.95
N ALA A 92 -29.48 -21.90 -9.63
CA ALA A 92 -29.33 -22.42 -10.99
C ALA A 92 -29.04 -21.34 -12.06
N GLN A 93 -29.33 -20.06 -11.79
CA GLN A 93 -29.03 -18.97 -12.73
C GLN A 93 -27.63 -18.39 -12.54
N LEU A 94 -26.97 -18.72 -11.43
CA LEU A 94 -25.61 -18.26 -11.18
C LEU A 94 -24.62 -19.08 -11.99
N GLN A 95 -23.53 -18.42 -12.38
CA GLN A 95 -22.40 -19.08 -13.02
C GLN A 95 -21.19 -19.07 -12.08
N PRO A 96 -20.32 -20.09 -12.11
CA PRO A 96 -19.11 -20.12 -11.27
C PRO A 96 -18.19 -18.91 -11.48
N ARG A 97 -18.26 -18.26 -12.66
CA ARG A 97 -17.53 -17.02 -13.00
C ARG A 97 -18.07 -15.76 -12.33
N ASP A 98 -19.30 -15.80 -11.83
CA ASP A 98 -19.90 -14.65 -11.13
C ASP A 98 -19.33 -14.49 -9.71
N PHE A 99 -18.62 -15.51 -9.22
CA PHE A 99 -17.98 -15.53 -7.91
C PHE A 99 -16.51 -15.09 -8.01
N HIS A 100 -16.22 -13.88 -7.54
CA HIS A 100 -14.85 -13.35 -7.47
C HIS A 100 -14.15 -13.81 -6.19
N CYS A 101 -13.54 -15.00 -6.22
CA CYS A 101 -13.00 -15.66 -5.02
C CYS A 101 -11.51 -15.50 -4.77
N LEU A 102 -10.79 -14.93 -5.73
CA LEU A 102 -9.40 -14.59 -5.54
C LEU A 102 -9.31 -13.30 -4.71
N VAL A 103 -8.93 -13.45 -3.45
CA VAL A 103 -8.64 -12.33 -2.55
C VAL A 103 -7.13 -12.18 -2.42
N SER A 104 -6.69 -10.93 -2.45
CA SER A 104 -5.30 -10.60 -2.25
C SER A 104 -5.11 -10.04 -0.85
N GLU A 105 -4.13 -10.58 -0.13
CA GLU A 105 -3.86 -10.19 1.25
C GLU A 105 -2.36 -10.08 1.53
N LEU A 106 -2.02 -9.29 2.53
CA LEU A 106 -0.67 -9.10 3.05
C LEU A 106 -0.50 -9.95 4.31
N ARG A 107 0.21 -11.07 4.21
CA ARG A 107 0.52 -11.92 5.35
C ARG A 107 1.87 -11.54 5.97
N PRO A 108 2.01 -11.55 7.31
CA PRO A 108 3.32 -11.42 7.94
C PRO A 108 4.33 -12.40 7.33
N PHE A 109 5.53 -11.93 7.01
CA PHE A 109 6.60 -12.71 6.40
C PHE A 109 7.86 -12.70 7.26
N GLN A 110 8.31 -11.52 7.67
CA GLN A 110 9.51 -11.36 8.46
C GLN A 110 9.38 -10.16 9.40
N SER A 111 9.79 -10.34 10.65
CA SER A 111 9.93 -9.26 11.64
C SER A 111 11.41 -8.91 11.76
N LEU A 112 11.77 -7.65 11.50
CA LEU A 112 13.14 -7.15 11.64
C LEU A 112 13.32 -6.59 13.05
N PRO A 113 14.35 -7.00 13.81
CA PRO A 113 14.49 -6.73 15.24
C PRO A 113 14.97 -5.29 15.54
N PHE A 114 14.49 -4.32 14.77
CA PHE A 114 14.85 -2.91 14.90
C PHE A 114 13.71 -1.99 14.45
N SER A 115 13.68 -0.79 15.02
CA SER A 115 12.85 0.31 14.57
C SER A 115 13.41 0.95 13.29
N SER A 116 12.53 1.54 12.49
CA SER A 116 12.89 2.39 11.35
C SER A 116 11.87 3.52 11.17
N LEU A 117 12.34 4.68 10.70
CA LEU A 117 11.51 5.87 10.49
C LEU A 117 11.07 5.99 9.02
N ALA A 118 11.99 5.85 8.07
CA ALA A 118 11.70 5.90 6.64
C ALA A 118 12.01 4.55 5.98
N ALA A 119 11.24 4.22 4.95
CA ALA A 119 11.46 3.05 4.10
C ALA A 119 11.22 3.44 2.65
N GLU A 120 12.25 3.31 1.82
CA GLU A 120 12.21 3.74 0.42
C GLU A 120 12.71 2.65 -0.52
N PRO A 121 11.90 2.23 -1.52
CA PRO A 121 12.31 1.19 -2.45
C PRO A 121 13.37 1.70 -3.42
N PHE A 122 14.27 0.82 -3.83
CA PHE A 122 15.20 1.05 -4.92
C PHE A 122 15.39 -0.21 -5.75
N ALA A 123 15.93 -0.05 -6.95
CA ALA A 123 16.43 -1.16 -7.75
C ALA A 123 17.74 -0.74 -8.43
N LEU A 124 18.77 -1.59 -8.33
CA LEU A 124 20.02 -1.38 -9.05
C LEU A 124 20.43 -2.69 -9.72
N GLY A 125 20.62 -2.66 -11.04
CA GLY A 125 21.10 -3.82 -11.80
C GLY A 125 20.23 -5.07 -11.65
N GLY A 126 18.90 -4.91 -11.52
CA GLY A 126 17.98 -6.04 -11.31
C GLY A 126 17.89 -6.55 -9.87
N HIS A 127 18.59 -5.92 -8.92
CA HIS A 127 18.50 -6.22 -7.48
C HIS A 127 17.67 -5.15 -6.78
N PRO A 128 16.39 -5.44 -6.46
CA PRO A 128 15.54 -4.51 -5.75
C PRO A 128 15.78 -4.63 -4.23
N GLY A 129 15.60 -3.52 -3.53
CA GLY A 129 15.77 -3.44 -2.08
C GLY A 129 15.03 -2.26 -1.48
N VAL A 130 15.19 -2.07 -0.17
CA VAL A 130 14.57 -0.97 0.57
C VAL A 130 15.63 -0.28 1.44
N ALA A 131 15.81 1.02 1.29
CA ALA A 131 16.63 1.83 2.17
C ALA A 131 15.82 2.21 3.42
N LEU A 132 16.35 1.89 4.60
CA LEU A 132 15.71 2.11 5.89
C LEU A 132 16.47 3.14 6.70
N ALA A 133 15.81 4.19 7.17
CA ALA A 133 16.38 5.13 8.12
C ALA A 133 16.15 4.65 9.55
N GLN A 134 17.21 4.51 10.34
CA GLN A 134 17.19 4.06 11.72
C GLN A 134 17.76 5.15 12.63
N PRO A 135 16.92 6.12 13.08
CA PRO A 135 17.40 7.26 13.88
C PRO A 135 18.14 6.82 15.14
N PHE A 136 17.59 5.87 15.89
CA PHE A 136 18.15 5.42 17.18
C PHE A 136 19.43 4.59 17.03
N ALA A 137 19.56 3.84 15.93
CA ALA A 137 20.77 3.08 15.63
C ALA A 137 21.85 3.93 14.94
N GLY A 138 21.53 5.17 14.53
CA GLY A 138 22.45 6.02 13.77
C GLY A 138 22.82 5.42 12.42
N ALA A 139 21.86 4.80 11.71
CA ALA A 139 22.16 4.01 10.53
C ALA A 139 21.13 4.18 9.40
N CYS A 140 21.62 4.16 8.16
CA CYS A 140 20.83 3.84 6.98
C CYS A 140 21.12 2.40 6.58
N ALA A 141 20.19 1.49 6.82
CA ALA A 141 20.30 0.08 6.48
C ALA A 141 19.71 -0.19 5.09
N LEU A 142 20.47 -0.87 4.22
CA LEU A 142 20.01 -1.23 2.88
C LEU A 142 19.52 -2.68 2.92
N LEU A 143 18.20 -2.86 2.95
CA LEU A 143 17.54 -4.15 2.98
C LEU A 143 17.55 -4.77 1.58
N GLU A 144 18.20 -5.92 1.44
CA GLU A 144 18.38 -6.65 0.19
C GLU A 144 17.97 -8.12 0.37
N TRP A 145 17.53 -8.76 -0.71
CA TRP A 145 17.08 -10.15 -0.68
C TRP A 145 18.26 -11.13 -0.70
N ASP A 146 18.34 -11.99 0.32
CA ASP A 146 19.27 -13.11 0.37
C ASP A 146 18.62 -14.33 -0.28
N GLN A 147 19.10 -14.71 -1.47
CA GLN A 147 18.57 -15.84 -2.23
C GLN A 147 18.76 -17.18 -1.51
N LEU A 148 19.88 -17.36 -0.81
CA LEU A 148 20.21 -18.62 -0.12
C LEU A 148 19.36 -18.79 1.14
N ALA A 149 19.20 -17.71 1.90
CA ALA A 149 18.45 -17.74 3.14
C ALA A 149 16.93 -17.54 2.97
N GLY A 150 16.47 -17.18 1.75
CA GLY A 150 15.06 -16.94 1.47
C GLY A 150 14.44 -15.81 2.32
N ARG A 151 15.24 -14.82 2.71
CA ARG A 151 14.82 -13.74 3.63
C ARG A 151 15.53 -12.43 3.31
N PHE A 152 15.03 -11.33 3.86
CA PHE A 152 15.68 -10.03 3.74
C PHE A 152 16.78 -9.84 4.78
N ARG A 153 17.89 -9.24 4.37
CA ARG A 153 19.02 -8.87 5.24
C ARG A 153 19.49 -7.46 4.92
N ALA A 154 20.19 -6.84 5.86
CA ALA A 154 20.84 -5.55 5.64
C ALA A 154 22.38 -5.73 5.59
N PRO A 155 22.94 -6.23 4.49
CA PRO A 155 24.39 -6.48 4.39
C PRO A 155 25.21 -5.19 4.35
N THR A 156 24.57 -4.06 4.04
CA THR A 156 25.24 -2.77 3.95
C THR A 156 24.55 -1.74 4.82
N ILE A 157 25.36 -1.05 5.62
CA ILE A 157 24.92 0.00 6.53
C ILE A 157 25.75 1.25 6.25
N ILE A 158 25.08 2.39 6.12
CA ILE A 158 25.74 3.70 6.12
C ILE A 158 25.54 4.30 7.51
N ASN A 159 26.65 4.51 8.22
CA ASN A 159 26.61 5.13 9.55
C ASN A 159 26.28 6.63 9.44
N GLY A 160 25.49 7.11 10.38
CA GLY A 160 25.03 8.49 10.47
C GLY A 160 24.73 8.89 11.91
N SER A 161 24.24 10.11 12.09
CA SER A 161 23.92 10.68 13.40
C SER A 161 22.45 11.09 13.43
N SER A 162 21.59 10.14 13.79
CA SER A 162 20.12 10.27 13.74
C SER A 162 19.57 10.53 12.33
N PRO A 163 19.75 9.59 11.39
CA PRO A 163 19.18 9.70 10.04
C PRO A 163 17.66 9.64 10.08
N VAL A 164 17.02 10.58 9.40
CA VAL A 164 15.55 10.68 9.27
C VAL A 164 15.04 10.20 7.91
N ALA A 165 15.86 10.29 6.88
CA ALA A 165 15.57 9.76 5.55
C ALA A 165 16.84 9.22 4.90
N CYS A 166 16.69 8.12 4.17
CA CYS A 166 17.74 7.47 3.40
C CYS A 166 17.20 7.31 1.97
N HIS A 167 17.24 8.39 1.20
CA HIS A 167 16.54 8.49 -0.08
C HIS A 167 17.42 7.96 -1.22
N PRO A 168 17.07 6.83 -1.85
CA PRO A 168 17.85 6.24 -2.92
C PRO A 168 17.53 6.86 -4.29
N LEU A 169 18.56 7.04 -5.11
CA LEU A 169 18.48 7.44 -6.51
C LEU A 169 19.40 6.58 -7.36
N GLN A 170 18.92 6.10 -8.51
CA GLN A 170 19.75 5.43 -9.50
C GLN A 170 20.32 6.46 -10.48
N LEU A 171 21.62 6.72 -10.41
CA LEU A 171 22.31 7.72 -11.23
C LEU A 171 23.54 7.10 -11.90
N GLY A 172 23.55 7.07 -13.23
CA GLY A 172 24.71 6.61 -14.02
C GLY A 172 25.17 5.19 -13.66
N GLY A 173 24.23 4.25 -13.48
CA GLY A 173 24.54 2.86 -13.11
C GLY A 173 25.00 2.65 -11.67
N ALA A 174 24.97 3.69 -10.83
CA ALA A 174 25.28 3.61 -9.41
C ALA A 174 24.05 3.93 -8.56
N LEU A 175 24.03 3.40 -7.34
CA LEU A 175 23.06 3.79 -6.31
C LEU A 175 23.63 4.98 -5.53
N VAL A 176 22.95 6.11 -5.60
CA VAL A 176 23.21 7.29 -4.78
C VAL A 176 22.19 7.33 -3.65
N VAL A 177 22.63 7.47 -2.41
CA VAL A 177 21.75 7.57 -1.24
C VAL A 177 21.96 8.92 -0.58
N VAL A 178 20.90 9.70 -0.50
CA VAL A 178 20.87 10.95 0.28
C VAL A 178 20.47 10.62 1.71
N VAL A 179 21.41 10.84 2.63
CA VAL A 179 21.21 10.64 4.06
C VAL A 179 20.92 12.00 4.70
N ALA A 180 19.65 12.24 4.97
CA ALA A 180 19.20 13.39 5.73
C ALA A 180 19.21 13.05 7.22
N GLN A 181 19.88 13.84 8.05
CA GLN A 181 20.09 13.52 9.46
C GLN A 181 20.05 14.76 10.36
N LEU A 182 19.62 14.56 11.61
CA LEU A 182 19.45 15.62 12.60
C LEU A 182 20.76 16.03 13.29
N GLY A 183 21.71 15.08 13.42
CA GLY A 183 23.06 15.34 13.91
C GLY A 183 24.09 15.22 12.79
N GLY A 184 25.27 15.81 12.95
CA GLY A 184 26.43 15.57 12.06
C GLY A 184 26.33 16.08 10.62
N GLY A 185 25.23 16.76 10.25
CA GLY A 185 24.99 17.32 8.91
C GLY A 185 24.60 16.27 7.87
N SER A 186 23.75 16.62 6.91
CA SER A 186 23.29 15.68 5.87
C SER A 186 24.40 15.36 4.86
N ALA A 187 24.32 14.22 4.18
CA ALA A 187 25.37 13.78 3.25
C ALA A 187 24.82 12.96 2.08
N VAL A 188 25.59 12.94 0.98
CA VAL A 188 25.33 12.14 -0.21
C VAL A 188 26.35 11.01 -0.29
N TRP A 189 25.88 9.79 -0.47
CA TRP A 189 26.69 8.58 -0.57
C TRP A 189 26.47 7.90 -1.92
N ARG A 190 27.47 7.16 -2.40
CA ARG A 190 27.39 6.42 -3.66
C ARG A 190 27.94 5.02 -3.49
N ARG A 191 27.23 4.04 -4.06
CA ARG A 191 27.67 2.66 -4.24
C ARG A 191 27.68 2.34 -5.73
N ALA A 192 28.85 1.99 -6.24
CA ALA A 192 28.99 1.33 -7.52
C ALA A 192 28.93 -0.19 -7.31
N GLY A 193 28.31 -0.93 -8.22
CA GLY A 193 28.18 -2.39 -8.11
C GLY A 193 26.91 -2.85 -7.38
N GLY A 194 26.81 -4.18 -7.21
CA GLY A 194 25.62 -4.85 -6.68
C GLY A 194 25.52 -4.88 -5.15
N PRO A 195 24.62 -5.73 -4.62
CA PRO A 195 24.45 -5.97 -3.19
C PRO A 195 25.76 -6.18 -2.44
N GLY A 196 25.87 -5.64 -1.22
CA GLY A 196 27.08 -5.74 -0.39
C GLY A 196 28.25 -4.83 -0.77
N SER A 197 28.22 -4.16 -1.94
CA SER A 197 29.30 -3.25 -2.35
C SER A 197 29.43 -2.04 -1.41
N ARG A 198 30.65 -1.54 -1.21
CA ARG A 198 30.94 -0.45 -0.28
C ARG A 198 30.34 0.90 -0.74
N PHE A 199 29.80 1.67 0.20
CA PHE A 199 29.44 3.07 -0.03
C PHE A 199 30.64 4.00 0.19
N VAL A 200 30.73 5.00 -0.68
CA VAL A 200 31.68 6.11 -0.59
C VAL A 200 30.91 7.40 -0.39
N ARG A 201 31.31 8.21 0.58
CA ARG A 201 30.73 9.54 0.80
C ARG A 201 31.18 10.47 -0.33
N LEU A 202 30.22 11.05 -1.04
CA LEU A 202 30.50 11.99 -2.13
C LEU A 202 30.58 13.43 -1.64
N GLN A 203 29.64 13.84 -0.79
CA GLN A 203 29.42 15.26 -0.51
C GLN A 203 28.70 15.47 0.82
N ALA A 204 29.00 16.58 1.51
CA ALA A 204 28.15 17.15 2.56
C ALA A 204 26.98 17.92 1.92
N LEU A 205 25.75 17.65 2.35
CA LEU A 205 24.55 18.24 1.78
C LEU A 205 24.00 19.36 2.67
N GLY A 206 23.79 20.53 2.07
CA GLY A 206 23.03 21.61 2.70
C GLY A 206 23.70 22.29 3.90
N SER A 207 25.05 22.25 3.99
CA SER A 207 25.81 22.95 5.02
C SER A 207 25.35 24.41 5.19
N GLY A 208 24.93 24.77 6.40
CA GLY A 208 24.44 26.12 6.75
C GLY A 208 23.01 26.44 6.31
N ARG A 209 22.35 25.60 5.50
CA ARG A 209 20.97 25.82 4.99
C ARG A 209 19.95 24.89 5.64
N LEU A 210 20.33 23.63 5.84
CA LEU A 210 19.52 22.62 6.49
C LEU A 210 19.93 22.53 7.97
N ARG A 211 18.95 22.62 8.86
CA ARG A 211 19.11 22.48 10.31
C ARG A 211 18.32 21.31 10.87
N ARG A 212 17.06 21.13 10.47
CA ARG A 212 16.23 19.98 10.87
C ARG A 212 15.55 19.37 9.65
N PRO A 213 16.32 18.70 8.78
CA PRO A 213 15.74 18.00 7.65
C PRO A 213 14.72 16.98 8.17
N HIS A 214 13.63 16.79 7.43
CA HIS A 214 12.50 15.97 7.86
C HIS A 214 12.04 14.98 6.79
N ALA A 215 11.98 15.42 5.52
CA ALA A 215 11.65 14.57 4.39
C ALA A 215 12.54 14.88 3.20
N VAL A 216 12.77 13.88 2.35
CA VAL A 216 13.52 14.00 1.11
C VAL A 216 12.65 13.48 -0.02
N ALA A 217 12.68 14.17 -1.15
CA ALA A 217 12.00 13.74 -2.37
C ALA A 217 12.88 14.08 -3.58
N SER A 218 12.71 13.36 -4.67
CA SER A 218 13.38 13.67 -5.92
C SER A 218 12.46 13.55 -7.12
N ALA A 219 12.81 14.25 -8.19
CA ALA A 219 12.13 14.17 -9.46
C ALA A 219 13.08 14.51 -10.61
N ARG A 220 12.74 14.04 -11.81
CA ARG A 220 13.42 14.44 -13.04
C ARG A 220 12.60 15.53 -13.73
N LEU A 221 13.18 16.73 -13.86
CA LEU A 221 12.55 17.90 -14.46
C LEU A 221 13.42 18.40 -15.61
N GLY A 222 12.86 18.55 -16.81
CA GLY A 222 13.60 19.04 -17.99
C GLY A 222 14.89 18.25 -18.26
N GLY A 223 14.86 16.93 -18.06
CA GLY A 223 16.03 16.05 -18.23
C GLY A 223 17.01 16.01 -17.06
N HIS A 224 16.92 16.93 -16.09
CA HIS A 224 17.81 17.00 -14.92
C HIS A 224 17.18 16.42 -13.67
N TRP A 225 18.01 15.88 -12.79
CA TRP A 225 17.59 15.42 -11.46
C TRP A 225 17.56 16.56 -10.46
N TYR A 226 16.45 16.67 -9.74
CA TYR A 226 16.26 17.58 -8.63
C TYR A 226 15.97 16.79 -7.36
N LEU A 227 16.48 17.30 -6.25
CA LEU A 227 16.32 16.76 -4.90
C LEU A 227 15.74 17.87 -4.02
N GLY A 228 14.61 17.63 -3.38
CA GLY A 228 14.06 18.51 -2.36
C GLY A 228 14.32 17.94 -0.97
N VAL A 229 14.76 18.81 -0.04
CA VAL A 229 14.84 18.47 1.38
C VAL A 229 13.96 19.43 2.17
N ALA A 230 12.96 18.88 2.86
CA ALA A 230 12.05 19.63 3.73
C ALA A 230 12.76 19.92 5.05
N ASP A 231 12.74 21.17 5.51
CA ASP A 231 13.28 21.55 6.82
C ASP A 231 12.15 21.95 7.77
N SER A 232 12.09 21.26 8.90
CA SER A 232 11.05 21.43 9.92
C SER A 232 11.38 22.53 10.94
N SER A 233 12.56 23.15 10.86
CA SER A 233 12.97 24.24 11.73
C SER A 233 12.76 25.61 11.09
N LYS A 234 12.46 26.62 11.92
CA LYS A 234 12.38 28.00 11.44
C LYS A 234 13.73 28.59 11.01
N GLY A 235 14.84 28.08 11.58
CA GLY A 235 16.18 28.57 11.28
C GLY A 235 16.87 27.88 10.11
N GLY A 236 16.30 26.79 9.60
CA GLY A 236 16.65 26.18 8.32
C GLY A 236 15.69 26.63 7.23
N THR A 237 15.95 26.24 5.99
CA THR A 237 15.02 26.51 4.88
C THR A 237 14.97 25.31 3.94
N SER A 238 13.76 24.82 3.66
CA SER A 238 13.54 23.76 2.69
C SER A 238 14.18 24.15 1.36
N THR A 239 15.04 23.28 0.84
CA THR A 239 15.93 23.62 -0.27
C THR A 239 15.81 22.56 -1.36
N LEU A 240 15.71 23.03 -2.60
CA LEU A 240 15.86 22.22 -3.80
C LEU A 240 17.30 22.27 -4.26
N PHE A 241 17.83 21.12 -4.62
CA PHE A 241 19.17 20.92 -5.14
C PHE A 241 19.08 20.31 -6.54
N ARG A 242 20.01 20.65 -7.42
CA ARG A 242 20.13 20.10 -8.78
C ARG A 242 21.36 19.20 -8.86
N TRP A 243 21.22 18.07 -9.53
CA TRP A 243 22.33 17.17 -9.81
C TRP A 243 23.28 17.80 -10.83
N GLY A 244 24.55 17.99 -10.44
CA GLY A 244 25.62 18.54 -11.28
C GLY A 244 26.60 17.50 -11.82
N GLY A 245 26.22 16.22 -11.90
CA GLY A 245 27.07 15.14 -12.42
C GLY A 245 27.96 14.47 -11.37
N ARG A 246 28.43 15.22 -10.36
CA ARG A 246 29.26 14.69 -9.24
C ARG A 246 28.61 14.84 -7.86
N GLY A 247 27.53 15.60 -7.77
CA GLY A 247 26.88 15.95 -6.50
C GLY A 247 25.59 16.74 -6.69
N PHE A 248 24.96 17.08 -5.59
CA PHE A 248 23.76 17.91 -5.54
C PHE A 248 24.11 19.32 -5.05
N TYR A 249 23.79 20.33 -5.85
CA TYR A 249 24.11 21.73 -5.57
C TYR A 249 22.83 22.54 -5.36
N PRO A 250 22.80 23.52 -4.43
CA PRO A 250 21.61 24.32 -4.19
C PRO A 250 21.10 24.98 -5.48
N HIS A 251 19.82 24.79 -5.77
CA HIS A 251 19.13 25.36 -6.92
C HIS A 251 18.15 26.44 -6.49
N GLN A 252 17.37 26.17 -5.44
CA GLN A 252 16.37 27.10 -4.95
C GLN A 252 16.10 26.88 -3.46
N ALA A 253 16.14 27.94 -2.66
CA ALA A 253 15.53 27.93 -1.33
C ALA A 253 14.03 28.23 -1.46
N LEU A 254 13.19 27.43 -0.80
CA LEU A 254 11.75 27.71 -0.70
C LEU A 254 11.51 28.80 0.37
N ARG A 255 10.27 28.96 0.82
CA ARG A 255 9.93 30.06 1.75
C ARG A 255 10.67 29.91 3.09
N PRO A 256 11.38 30.96 3.57
CA PRO A 256 12.06 30.93 4.86
C PRO A 256 11.07 31.03 6.03
N TRP A 257 11.50 30.62 7.23
CA TRP A 257 10.70 30.68 8.47
C TRP A 257 9.47 29.76 8.51
N HIS A 258 9.43 28.76 7.63
CA HIS A 258 8.43 27.70 7.62
C HIS A 258 8.95 26.44 8.32
N ARG A 259 8.02 25.62 8.81
CA ARG A 259 8.30 24.32 9.43
C ARG A 259 7.76 23.23 8.51
N ASP A 260 8.41 23.04 7.38
CA ASP A 260 7.93 22.13 6.36
C ASP A 260 8.19 20.68 6.77
N THR A 261 7.16 19.85 6.64
CA THR A 261 7.18 18.44 7.04
C THR A 261 7.31 17.52 5.84
N HIS A 262 6.88 17.94 4.66
CA HIS A 262 6.94 17.11 3.46
C HIS A 262 7.08 17.92 2.16
N LEU A 263 7.70 17.29 1.16
CA LEU A 263 7.81 17.77 -0.20
C LEU A 263 7.36 16.64 -1.13
N GLU A 264 6.46 16.94 -2.05
CA GLU A 264 5.99 15.97 -3.04
C GLU A 264 6.07 16.60 -4.43
N PHE A 265 6.92 16.06 -5.29
CA PHE A 265 6.96 16.43 -6.71
C PHE A 265 5.86 15.70 -7.47
N LEU A 266 5.19 16.40 -8.38
CA LEU A 266 4.14 15.86 -9.24
C LEU A 266 4.05 16.68 -10.53
N GLU A 267 3.15 16.29 -11.43
CA GLU A 267 2.82 17.11 -12.60
C GLU A 267 1.33 17.41 -12.60
N LEU A 268 0.98 18.67 -12.84
CA LEU A 268 -0.39 19.17 -12.89
C LEU A 268 -0.64 19.83 -14.25
N GLY A 269 -1.56 19.25 -15.03
CA GLY A 269 -1.82 19.72 -16.39
C GLY A 269 -0.59 19.68 -17.29
N GLY A 270 0.22 18.62 -17.19
CA GLY A 270 1.45 18.44 -17.96
C GLY A 270 2.61 19.36 -17.55
N ARG A 271 2.47 20.15 -16.47
CA ARG A 271 3.54 21.02 -15.97
C ARG A 271 4.05 20.53 -14.61
N PRO A 272 5.37 20.55 -14.35
CA PRO A 272 5.89 20.21 -13.03
C PRO A 272 5.33 21.11 -11.93
N ALA A 273 5.01 20.48 -10.81
CA ALA A 273 4.50 21.11 -9.62
C ALA A 273 5.15 20.49 -8.38
N LEU A 274 5.11 21.23 -7.28
CA LEU A 274 5.63 20.79 -5.99
C LEU A 274 4.58 21.12 -4.92
N VAL A 275 4.18 20.12 -4.15
CA VAL A 275 3.33 20.32 -2.96
C VAL A 275 4.23 20.33 -1.74
N VAL A 276 4.08 21.35 -0.91
CA VAL A 276 4.81 21.50 0.36
C VAL A 276 3.82 21.46 1.51
N CYS A 277 4.04 20.54 2.44
CA CYS A 277 3.24 20.41 3.66
C CYS A 277 3.97 21.03 4.84
N SER A 278 3.20 21.57 5.78
CA SER A 278 3.71 22.19 7.01
C SER A 278 2.76 21.86 8.16
N GLY A 279 3.32 21.62 9.34
CA GLY A 279 2.54 21.25 10.52
C GLY A 279 1.69 22.37 11.13
N THR A 280 1.70 23.58 10.55
CA THR A 280 0.95 24.74 11.07
C THR A 280 0.24 25.55 9.99
N ARG A 281 0.25 25.10 8.73
CA ARG A 281 -0.33 25.83 7.60
C ARG A 281 -0.96 24.87 6.60
N ARG A 282 -1.86 25.39 5.77
CA ARG A 282 -2.42 24.67 4.64
C ARG A 282 -1.29 24.29 3.66
N PRO A 283 -1.35 23.11 3.01
CA PRO A 283 -0.39 22.73 1.98
C PRO A 283 -0.33 23.77 0.87
N LEU A 284 0.87 24.06 0.38
CA LEU A 284 1.10 25.03 -0.68
C LEU A 284 1.52 24.31 -1.96
N VAL A 285 0.82 24.59 -3.06
CA VAL A 285 1.17 24.18 -4.41
C VAL A 285 2.09 25.23 -5.03
N TYR A 286 3.24 24.79 -5.54
CA TYR A 286 4.13 25.56 -6.37
C TYR A 286 4.06 25.08 -7.82
N ARG A 287 4.23 26.00 -8.78
CA ARG A 287 4.35 25.67 -10.20
C ARG A 287 5.74 25.99 -10.71
N TRP A 288 6.25 25.14 -11.59
CA TRP A 288 7.51 25.37 -12.26
C TRP A 288 7.37 26.46 -13.33
N SER A 289 8.22 27.49 -13.24
CA SER A 289 8.26 28.61 -14.19
C SER A 289 9.17 28.35 -15.41
N GLY A 290 9.87 27.21 -15.44
CA GLY A 290 10.96 26.96 -16.39
C GLY A 290 12.34 26.99 -15.71
N ALA A 291 12.48 27.80 -14.65
CA ALA A 291 13.74 27.95 -13.90
C ALA A 291 13.60 27.67 -12.40
N ALA A 292 12.44 27.97 -11.80
CA ALA A 292 12.21 27.82 -10.36
C ALA A 292 10.75 27.47 -10.07
N PHE A 293 10.49 27.00 -8.86
CA PHE A 293 9.14 26.80 -8.34
C PHE A 293 8.60 28.09 -7.73
N ALA A 294 7.54 28.65 -8.31
CA ALA A 294 6.85 29.81 -7.76
C ALA A 294 5.59 29.36 -6.99
N PRO A 295 5.28 29.95 -5.82
CA PRO A 295 4.01 29.70 -5.13
C PRO A 295 2.82 29.96 -6.04
N HIS A 296 1.82 29.10 -6.01
CA HIS A 296 0.63 29.22 -6.86
C HIS A 296 -0.67 29.34 -6.06
N THR A 297 -1.01 28.31 -5.29
CA THR A 297 -2.23 28.30 -4.48
C THR A 297 -2.05 27.35 -3.31
N ASP A 298 -2.72 27.61 -2.21
CA ASP A 298 -2.88 26.62 -1.14
C ASP A 298 -4.00 25.63 -1.45
N ILE A 299 -3.97 24.48 -0.75
CA ILE A 299 -5.04 23.48 -0.79
C ILE A 299 -6.05 23.81 0.33
N PRO A 300 -7.29 24.19 0.00
CA PRO A 300 -8.26 24.67 0.98
C PRO A 300 -8.86 23.53 1.80
N HIS A 301 -9.45 23.86 2.96
CA HIS A 301 -10.21 22.96 3.84
C HIS A 301 -9.46 21.75 4.43
N VAL A 302 -8.13 21.83 4.48
CA VAL A 302 -7.24 20.83 5.10
C VAL A 302 -6.08 21.50 5.87
N PRO A 303 -6.33 22.00 7.10
CA PRO A 303 -5.24 22.47 7.96
C PRO A 303 -4.41 21.29 8.49
N ASP A 304 -3.16 21.59 8.89
CA ASP A 304 -2.27 20.68 9.63
C ASP A 304 -2.00 19.34 8.93
N VAL A 305 -1.86 19.37 7.61
CA VAL A 305 -1.46 18.22 6.82
C VAL A 305 0.02 17.94 7.06
N TYR A 306 0.30 16.74 7.56
CA TYR A 306 1.66 16.28 7.85
C TYR A 306 2.42 15.93 6.57
N ALA A 307 1.79 15.23 5.64
CA ALA A 307 2.42 14.80 4.38
C ALA A 307 1.38 14.67 3.26
N ALA A 308 1.85 14.76 2.03
CA ALA A 308 1.06 14.54 0.83
C ALA A 308 1.76 13.51 -0.06
N LYS A 309 1.02 12.52 -0.57
CA LYS A 309 1.51 11.57 -1.57
C LYS A 309 0.57 11.51 -2.75
N HIS A 310 1.11 11.57 -3.97
CA HIS A 310 0.27 11.58 -5.15
C HIS A 310 0.16 10.21 -5.82
N PHE A 311 -0.93 10.01 -6.56
CA PHE A 311 -1.06 8.93 -7.53
C PHE A 311 -1.80 9.42 -8.78
N ARG A 312 -1.61 8.72 -9.90
CA ARG A 312 -2.31 9.00 -11.16
C ARG A 312 -3.30 7.89 -11.46
N LEU A 313 -4.52 8.24 -11.81
CA LEU A 313 -5.55 7.28 -12.20
C LEU A 313 -6.36 7.86 -13.36
N ARG A 314 -6.43 7.13 -14.48
CA ARG A 314 -7.19 7.50 -15.69
C ARG A 314 -6.92 8.95 -16.16
N GLY A 315 -5.65 9.35 -16.19
CA GLY A 315 -5.24 10.71 -16.59
C GLY A 315 -5.42 11.80 -15.52
N HIS A 316 -6.10 11.51 -14.42
CA HIS A 316 -6.26 12.43 -13.29
C HIS A 316 -5.16 12.25 -12.24
N VAL A 317 -4.87 13.33 -11.52
CA VAL A 317 -3.92 13.36 -10.42
C VAL A 317 -4.67 13.46 -9.11
N PHE A 318 -4.30 12.62 -8.16
CA PHE A 318 -4.88 12.59 -6.82
C PHE A 318 -3.80 12.80 -5.76
N LEU A 319 -4.22 13.29 -4.59
CA LEU A 319 -3.38 13.39 -3.40
C LEU A 319 -4.03 12.63 -2.23
N CYS A 320 -3.22 11.83 -1.56
CA CYS A 320 -3.46 11.34 -0.21
C CYS A 320 -2.83 12.34 0.77
N LEU A 321 -3.65 13.03 1.56
CA LEU A 321 -3.23 14.00 2.56
C LEU A 321 -3.30 13.37 3.94
N THR A 322 -2.14 13.19 4.57
CA THR A 322 -1.98 12.60 5.89
C THR A 322 -2.21 13.66 6.97
N ARG A 323 -3.03 13.34 7.97
CA ARG A 323 -3.19 14.13 9.20
C ARG A 323 -3.02 13.22 10.41
N PHE A 324 -2.47 13.75 11.50
CA PHE A 324 -2.25 12.96 12.70
C PHE A 324 -3.56 12.55 13.38
N LEU A 325 -4.48 13.50 13.55
CA LEU A 325 -5.83 13.30 14.09
C LEU A 325 -6.87 13.96 13.18
N GLY A 326 -8.13 13.57 13.33
CA GLY A 326 -9.23 14.01 12.46
C GLY A 326 -9.27 13.14 11.19
N ASP A 327 -9.53 13.76 10.04
CA ASP A 327 -9.70 13.02 8.79
C ASP A 327 -8.54 13.24 7.82
N ALA A 328 -7.88 12.14 7.43
CA ALA A 328 -7.03 12.11 6.25
C ALA A 328 -7.91 12.22 5.00
N LYS A 329 -7.38 12.80 3.92
CA LYS A 329 -8.19 13.13 2.73
C LYS A 329 -7.61 12.57 1.45
N VAL A 330 -8.48 12.11 0.57
CA VAL A 330 -8.17 11.88 -0.84
C VAL A 330 -8.71 13.06 -1.64
N MET A 331 -7.85 13.73 -2.39
CA MET A 331 -8.20 14.89 -3.21
C MET A 331 -7.91 14.60 -4.67
N ARG A 332 -8.73 15.12 -5.60
CA ARG A 332 -8.55 15.06 -7.06
C ARG A 332 -8.23 16.45 -7.61
N TRP A 333 -7.31 16.53 -8.56
CA TRP A 333 -7.03 17.76 -9.30
C TRP A 333 -8.10 18.03 -10.36
N GLU A 334 -8.73 19.19 -10.31
CA GLU A 334 -9.81 19.64 -11.22
C GLU A 334 -9.34 20.73 -12.21
N GLY A 335 -8.05 20.80 -12.51
CA GLY A 335 -7.48 21.78 -13.44
C GLY A 335 -6.97 23.06 -12.79
N SER A 336 -7.69 23.62 -11.81
CA SER A 336 -7.26 24.83 -11.07
C SER A 336 -6.97 24.58 -9.59
N MET A 337 -7.63 23.60 -8.98
CA MET A 337 -7.52 23.31 -7.55
C MET A 337 -7.73 21.82 -7.27
N PHE A 338 -7.33 21.40 -6.07
CA PHE A 338 -7.68 20.09 -5.55
C PHE A 338 -9.05 20.13 -4.88
N ARG A 339 -9.91 19.16 -5.22
CA ARG A 339 -11.21 18.93 -4.58
C ARG A 339 -11.26 17.59 -3.88
N GLU A 340 -12.02 17.53 -2.80
CA GLU A 340 -12.14 16.31 -2.00
C GLU A 340 -12.92 15.22 -2.74
N VAL A 341 -12.43 13.98 -2.62
CA VAL A 341 -13.06 12.76 -3.14
C VAL A 341 -13.60 11.92 -1.99
N GLN A 342 -12.82 11.80 -0.92
CA GLN A 342 -13.14 10.96 0.23
C GLN A 342 -12.37 11.42 1.46
N GLN A 343 -12.98 11.25 2.63
CA GLN A 343 -12.32 11.38 3.93
C GLN A 343 -12.18 10.01 4.58
N VAL A 344 -11.08 9.83 5.32
CA VAL A 344 -10.79 8.60 6.06
C VAL A 344 -10.32 8.98 7.46
N PRO A 345 -10.94 8.43 8.53
CA PRO A 345 -10.54 8.76 9.89
C PRO A 345 -9.06 8.43 10.14
N ALA A 346 -8.27 9.39 10.61
CA ALA A 346 -6.89 9.19 11.02
C ALA A 346 -6.80 9.05 12.54
N ARG A 347 -6.12 7.99 13.00
CA ARG A 347 -5.98 7.66 14.44
C ARG A 347 -4.50 7.64 14.81
N GLY A 348 -3.91 8.82 14.95
CA GLY A 348 -2.46 8.98 15.12
C GLY A 348 -1.71 8.63 13.83
N SER A 349 -2.18 9.10 12.67
CA SER A 349 -1.63 8.70 11.37
C SER A 349 -0.43 9.54 10.95
N MET A 350 0.66 8.86 10.56
CA MET A 350 1.88 9.49 10.06
C MET A 350 2.18 9.14 8.60
N VAL A 351 1.37 8.26 8.00
CA VAL A 351 1.56 7.80 6.62
C VAL A 351 0.22 7.48 5.96
N PHE A 352 0.03 8.00 4.75
CA PHE A 352 -1.08 7.66 3.86
C PHE A 352 -0.51 7.42 2.46
N GLN A 353 -0.10 6.17 2.21
CA GLN A 353 0.79 5.82 1.11
C GLN A 353 0.03 5.14 -0.03
N PRO A 354 -0.14 5.78 -1.20
CA PRO A 354 -0.52 5.08 -2.42
C PRO A 354 0.66 4.25 -2.93
N LEU A 355 0.39 3.02 -3.39
CA LEU A 355 1.42 2.13 -3.91
C LEU A 355 0.86 1.14 -4.94
N ALA A 356 1.75 0.61 -5.77
CA ALA A 356 1.45 -0.51 -6.65
C ALA A 356 2.18 -1.76 -6.17
N LEU A 357 1.48 -2.88 -6.08
CA LEU A 357 2.02 -4.16 -5.61
C LEU A 357 1.27 -5.31 -6.29
N ALA A 358 1.99 -6.29 -6.85
CA ALA A 358 1.41 -7.45 -7.53
C ALA A 358 0.36 -7.08 -8.60
N GLY A 359 0.64 -6.05 -9.40
CA GLY A 359 -0.28 -5.56 -10.45
C GLY A 359 -1.53 -4.81 -9.93
N GLN A 360 -1.70 -4.73 -8.61
CA GLN A 360 -2.80 -4.02 -7.97
C GLN A 360 -2.36 -2.67 -7.42
N ARG A 361 -3.33 -1.77 -7.24
CA ARG A 361 -3.13 -0.44 -6.68
C ARG A 361 -3.79 -0.37 -5.32
N TYR A 362 -2.99 -0.02 -4.32
CA TYR A 362 -3.42 0.11 -2.94
C TYR A 362 -3.18 1.52 -2.44
N VAL A 363 -3.89 1.88 -1.38
CA VAL A 363 -3.55 2.99 -0.51
C VAL A 363 -3.54 2.45 0.91
N ILE A 364 -2.49 2.73 1.67
CA ILE A 364 -2.36 2.24 3.05
C ILE A 364 -2.29 3.43 4.01
N LEU A 365 -3.24 3.49 4.95
CA LEU A 365 -3.28 4.47 6.03
C LEU A 365 -2.72 3.82 7.30
N GLY A 366 -1.53 4.26 7.72
CA GLY A 366 -0.91 3.82 8.96
C GLY A 366 -1.52 4.54 10.16
N ASN A 367 -1.77 3.83 11.26
CA ASN A 367 -2.33 4.41 12.49
C ASN A 367 -1.52 3.96 13.71
N ASP A 368 -1.28 4.87 14.65
CA ASP A 368 -0.62 4.57 15.92
C ASP A 368 -1.62 4.11 17.00
N TYR A 369 -2.89 4.53 16.91
CA TYR A 369 -3.92 4.27 17.93
C TYR A 369 -5.04 3.32 17.47
N ALA A 370 -4.89 2.71 16.30
CA ALA A 370 -5.82 1.75 15.71
C ALA A 370 -5.05 0.87 14.72
N PRO A 371 -5.65 -0.25 14.23
CA PRO A 371 -5.07 -0.97 13.12
C PRO A 371 -4.82 -0.08 11.90
N SER A 372 -3.72 -0.37 11.19
CA SER A 372 -3.45 0.27 9.90
C SER A 372 -4.40 -0.29 8.85
N ARG A 373 -4.95 0.56 7.98
CA ARG A 373 -5.98 0.15 7.01
C ARG A 373 -5.40 0.10 5.60
N VAL A 374 -5.63 -1.02 4.93
CA VAL A 374 -5.28 -1.25 3.53
C VAL A 374 -6.53 -1.08 2.70
N TYR A 375 -6.42 -0.25 1.67
CA TYR A 375 -7.48 0.03 0.73
C TYR A 375 -7.06 -0.41 -0.67
N ARG A 376 -7.98 -1.02 -1.41
CA ARG A 376 -7.90 -1.13 -2.85
C ARG A 376 -8.36 0.18 -3.48
N LEU A 377 -7.63 0.64 -4.49
CA LEU A 377 -7.99 1.85 -5.22
C LEU A 377 -9.06 1.52 -6.28
N GLY A 378 -10.27 2.02 -6.08
CA GLY A 378 -11.38 1.89 -7.02
C GLY A 378 -11.22 2.77 -8.27
N PRO A 379 -12.04 2.53 -9.32
CA PRO A 379 -11.91 3.19 -10.62
C PRO A 379 -12.11 4.71 -10.61
N GLY A 380 -12.82 5.24 -9.61
CA GLY A 380 -13.07 6.68 -9.42
C GLY A 380 -12.07 7.38 -8.48
N GLY A 381 -11.07 6.65 -7.96
CA GLY A 381 -10.16 7.16 -6.93
C GLY A 381 -10.68 7.00 -5.50
N HIS A 382 -11.87 6.41 -5.31
CA HIS A 382 -12.38 6.01 -4.01
C HIS A 382 -11.60 4.82 -3.45
N LEU A 383 -11.49 4.79 -2.13
CA LEU A 383 -10.77 3.76 -1.39
C LEU A 383 -11.77 2.73 -0.85
N GLU A 384 -11.57 1.47 -1.24
CA GLU A 384 -12.34 0.32 -0.79
C GLU A 384 -11.53 -0.43 0.27
N PRO A 385 -11.99 -0.53 1.53
CA PRO A 385 -11.23 -1.22 2.58
C PRO A 385 -11.13 -2.72 2.25
N THR A 386 -9.93 -3.29 2.39
CA THR A 386 -9.68 -4.71 2.08
C THR A 386 -9.08 -5.49 3.25
N GLN A 387 -8.21 -4.87 4.04
CA GLN A 387 -7.50 -5.55 5.11
C GLN A 387 -7.07 -4.56 6.20
N GLU A 388 -6.96 -5.05 7.43
CA GLU A 388 -6.29 -4.35 8.53
C GLU A 388 -4.93 -4.99 8.83
N LEU A 389 -3.92 -4.16 9.11
CA LEU A 389 -2.57 -4.58 9.48
C LEU A 389 -2.28 -4.17 10.92
N LEU A 390 -1.82 -5.14 11.71
CA LEU A 390 -1.27 -4.93 13.04
C LEU A 390 0.21 -4.49 12.96
N ALA A 391 0.47 -3.42 12.22
CA ALA A 391 1.80 -2.82 12.13
C ALA A 391 1.96 -1.80 13.27
N PRO A 392 2.90 -1.98 14.23
CA PRO A 392 3.05 -1.06 15.36
C PRO A 392 3.69 0.25 14.90
N THR A 393 3.02 1.38 15.15
CA THR A 393 3.52 2.75 14.90
C THR A 393 4.15 2.99 13.50
N PRO A 394 3.38 2.78 12.42
CA PRO A 394 3.89 2.82 11.06
C PRO A 394 4.35 4.23 10.66
N ARG A 395 5.45 4.31 9.88
CA ARG A 395 5.97 5.61 9.37
C ARG A 395 6.13 5.66 7.85
N ALA A 396 6.28 4.51 7.20
CA ALA A 396 6.38 4.37 5.75
C ALA A 396 5.96 2.95 5.33
N PHE A 397 5.44 2.84 4.11
CA PHE A 397 5.12 1.58 3.46
C PHE A 397 5.84 1.50 2.11
N ALA A 398 6.78 0.57 1.97
CA ALA A 398 7.58 0.42 0.75
C ALA A 398 7.23 -0.90 0.03
N PRO A 399 6.66 -0.84 -1.19
CA PRO A 399 6.43 -2.04 -1.98
C PRO A 399 7.74 -2.56 -2.56
N LEU A 400 7.86 -3.87 -2.68
CA LEU A 400 9.01 -4.54 -3.26
C LEU A 400 8.57 -5.74 -4.09
N SER A 401 9.16 -5.92 -5.27
CA SER A 401 8.84 -7.04 -6.16
C SER A 401 10.12 -7.79 -6.56
N LEU A 402 10.11 -9.11 -6.37
CA LEU A 402 11.21 -10.05 -6.63
C LEU A 402 10.69 -11.16 -7.55
N GLY A 403 10.69 -10.90 -8.87
CA GLY A 403 10.00 -11.76 -9.83
C GLY A 403 8.51 -11.86 -9.49
N HIS A 404 8.02 -13.07 -9.25
CA HIS A 404 6.62 -13.33 -8.87
C HIS A 404 6.33 -13.15 -7.37
N ARG A 405 7.35 -12.86 -6.54
CA ARG A 405 7.17 -12.63 -5.10
C ARG A 405 7.04 -11.13 -4.83
N HIS A 406 5.98 -10.73 -4.16
CA HIS A 406 5.70 -9.35 -3.85
C HIS A 406 5.65 -9.16 -2.33
N PHE A 407 6.31 -8.12 -1.84
CA PHE A 407 6.45 -7.82 -0.42
C PHE A 407 6.12 -6.36 -0.14
N LEU A 408 5.72 -6.10 1.10
CA LEU A 408 5.51 -4.77 1.63
C LEU A 408 6.33 -4.62 2.91
N VAL A 409 7.24 -3.65 2.94
CA VAL A 409 7.96 -3.28 4.16
C VAL A 409 7.20 -2.16 4.86
N ALA A 410 6.85 -2.36 6.12
CA ALA A 410 6.24 -1.37 6.99
C ALA A 410 7.24 -0.93 8.06
N SER A 411 7.75 0.30 7.95
CA SER A 411 8.65 0.86 8.97
C SER A 411 7.89 1.08 10.28
N SER A 412 8.57 0.89 11.41
CA SER A 412 7.99 1.03 12.74
C SER A 412 8.85 1.97 13.58
N PHE A 413 8.27 3.07 14.06
CA PHE A 413 9.01 4.01 14.91
C PHE A 413 9.36 3.40 16.27
N LYS A 414 8.39 2.70 16.87
CA LYS A 414 8.51 1.98 18.12
C LYS A 414 8.11 0.51 17.89
N GLY A 415 9.11 -0.35 17.83
CA GLY A 415 8.92 -1.79 17.65
C GLY A 415 9.69 -2.32 16.45
N ALA A 416 9.39 -3.56 16.09
CA ALA A 416 10.03 -4.24 14.98
C ALA A 416 9.45 -3.77 13.64
N THR A 417 10.32 -3.39 12.71
CA THR A 417 9.95 -3.16 11.30
C THR A 417 9.42 -4.46 10.71
N GLN A 418 8.24 -4.42 10.08
CA GLN A 418 7.56 -5.62 9.58
C GLN A 418 7.69 -5.75 8.07
N ILE A 419 7.80 -6.98 7.58
CA ILE A 419 7.70 -7.32 6.17
C ILE A 419 6.50 -8.24 6.00
N TYR A 420 5.62 -7.85 5.10
CA TYR A 420 4.48 -8.66 4.68
C TYR A 420 4.74 -9.24 3.29
N ARG A 421 4.28 -10.45 3.04
CA ARG A 421 4.21 -11.06 1.71
C ARG A 421 2.80 -10.88 1.18
N HIS A 422 2.69 -10.40 -0.05
CA HIS A 422 1.44 -10.39 -0.78
C HIS A 422 1.17 -11.80 -1.32
N VAL A 423 -0.02 -12.32 -1.02
CA VAL A 423 -0.48 -13.64 -1.47
C VAL A 423 -1.88 -13.51 -2.05
N THR A 424 -2.18 -14.35 -3.04
CA THR A 424 -3.52 -14.53 -3.58
C THR A 424 -4.08 -15.82 -3.02
N VAL A 425 -5.24 -15.73 -2.36
CA VAL A 425 -5.97 -16.85 -1.80
C VAL A 425 -7.25 -17.04 -2.59
N ASP A 426 -7.54 -18.27 -3.00
CA ASP A 426 -8.84 -18.62 -3.55
C ASP A 426 -9.78 -19.04 -2.41
N LEU A 427 -10.73 -18.17 -2.07
CA LEU A 427 -11.75 -18.47 -1.05
C LEU A 427 -12.76 -19.52 -1.51
N GLY A 428 -12.74 -19.90 -2.79
CA GLY A 428 -13.54 -21.01 -3.32
C GLY A 428 -12.81 -22.35 -3.35
N SER A 429 -11.50 -22.37 -3.04
CA SER A 429 -10.67 -23.59 -3.11
C SER A 429 -10.89 -24.58 -1.99
#